data_AF-A0A7C3K8S7-F1
#
_entry.id   AF-A0A7C3K8S7-F1
#
_cell.length_a   1.000
_cell.length_b   1.000
_cell.length_c   1.000
_cell.angle_alpha   90.00
_cell.angle_beta   90.00
_cell.angle_gamma   90.00
#
_symmetry.space_group_name_H-M   'P 1'
#
loop_
_entity.id
_entity.type
_entity.pdbx_description
1 polymer ?
#
loop_
_entity_poly.entity_id
_entity_poly.type
_entity_poly.pdbx_seq_one_letter_code
_entity_poly.pdbx_strand_id
1 'polypeptide(L)'
;MQVGAATVMELEDASARVAAVGEELEAIEGQLIRLTREGSAGERSLDSVIEELASLVTRLPTAYTTLQECLERRDVTYELVTSVGELHKRVVWLYRRLQLEQVFFSKLRLERTLRDVLYRQILETYDEFSSLEEKEAHLRALSETALASELLKRQDGGEQ
;
A
#
# COMPACT_ATOMS: atom_id res chain seq x y z
N MET A 1 3.48 34.78 46.82
CA MET A 1 2.32 34.50 45.94
C MET A 1 2.75 34.54 44.45
N GLN A 2 3.70 33.69 44.04
CA GLN A 2 4.14 33.59 42.63
C GLN A 2 3.91 32.20 42.01
N VAL A 3 3.48 31.22 42.81
CA VAL A 3 3.31 29.82 42.38
C VAL A 3 2.08 29.65 41.46
N GLY A 4 1.03 30.47 41.63
CA GLY A 4 -0.20 30.33 40.84
C GLY A 4 -0.09 30.72 39.37
N ALA A 5 0.77 31.67 39.01
CA ALA A 5 0.90 32.13 37.62
C ALA A 5 1.67 31.15 36.73
N ALA A 6 2.71 30.50 37.29
CA ALA A 6 3.50 29.51 36.57
C ALA A 6 2.69 28.24 36.26
N THR A 7 1.92 27.74 37.24
CA THR A 7 1.07 26.55 37.06
C THR A 7 -0.06 26.78 36.05
N VAL A 8 -0.66 27.97 36.03
CA VAL A 8 -1.72 28.31 35.05
C VAL A 8 -1.17 28.38 33.63
N MET A 9 -0.03 29.06 33.42
CA MET A 9 0.62 29.16 32.11
C MET A 9 1.05 27.77 31.58
N GLU A 10 1.52 26.91 32.47
CA GLU A 10 1.93 25.54 32.16
C GLU A 10 0.76 24.61 31.76
N LEU A 11 -0.43 24.84 32.33
CA LEU A 11 -1.67 24.16 32.00
C LEU A 11 -2.27 24.63 30.66
N GLU A 12 -2.20 25.93 30.39
CA GLU A 12 -2.62 26.51 29.11
C GLU A 12 -1.77 25.97 27.95
N ASP A 13 -0.44 25.84 28.14
CA ASP A 13 0.46 25.24 27.16
C ASP A 13 0.16 23.75 26.91
N ALA A 14 -0.12 22.98 27.97
CA ALA A 14 -0.53 21.58 27.84
C ALA A 14 -1.81 21.44 27.02
N SER A 15 -2.82 22.27 27.32
CA SER A 15 -4.11 22.26 26.63
C SER A 15 -3.96 22.60 25.15
N ALA A 16 -3.14 23.61 24.83
CA ALA A 16 -2.86 24.00 23.45
C ALA A 16 -2.15 22.88 22.66
N ARG A 17 -1.15 22.21 23.27
CA ARG A 17 -0.47 21.07 22.64
C ARG A 17 -1.42 19.90 22.36
N VAL A 18 -2.31 19.59 23.32
CA VAL A 18 -3.30 18.51 23.16
C VAL A 18 -4.32 18.84 22.08
N ALA A 19 -4.78 20.09 22.00
CA ALA A 19 -5.66 20.55 20.92
C ALA A 19 -5.00 20.42 19.54
N ALA A 20 -3.74 20.85 19.42
CA ALA A 20 -2.97 20.72 18.17
C ALA A 20 -2.80 19.26 17.75
N VAL A 21 -2.60 18.33 18.69
CA VAL A 21 -2.60 16.89 18.38
C VAL A 21 -3.98 16.46 17.86
N GLY A 22 -5.07 16.91 18.47
CA GLY A 22 -6.43 16.61 18.00
C GLY A 22 -6.66 17.02 16.55
N GLU A 23 -6.28 18.23 16.18
CA GLU A 23 -6.37 18.76 14.81
C GLU A 23 -5.53 17.94 13.82
N GLU A 24 -4.31 17.56 14.21
CA GLU A 24 -3.42 16.73 13.39
C GLU A 24 -4.02 15.34 13.14
N LEU A 25 -4.64 14.72 14.14
CA LEU A 25 -5.31 13.42 13.97
C LEU A 25 -6.53 13.51 13.07
N GLU A 26 -7.30 14.60 13.15
CA GLU A 26 -8.41 14.87 12.23
C GLU A 26 -7.92 15.04 10.80
N ALA A 27 -6.84 15.77 10.59
CA ALA A 27 -6.23 15.94 9.28
C ALA A 27 -5.74 14.60 8.71
N ILE A 28 -5.08 13.77 9.53
CA ILE A 28 -4.62 12.43 9.12
C ILE A 28 -5.82 11.54 8.77
N GLU A 29 -6.89 11.55 9.57
CA GLU A 29 -8.09 10.76 9.29
C GLU A 29 -8.78 11.19 7.99
N GLY A 30 -8.92 12.50 7.76
CA GLY A 30 -9.46 13.01 6.50
C GLY A 30 -8.61 12.60 5.29
N GLN A 31 -7.29 12.64 5.42
CA GLN A 31 -6.37 12.19 4.37
C GLN A 31 -6.48 10.69 4.12
N LEU A 32 -6.58 9.87 5.17
CA LEU A 32 -6.82 8.43 5.07
C LEU A 32 -8.12 8.13 4.27
N ILE A 33 -9.25 8.74 4.66
CA ILE A 33 -10.54 8.52 3.99
C ILE A 33 -10.45 8.86 2.51
N ARG A 34 -9.82 10.00 2.20
CA ARG A 34 -9.60 10.45 0.82
C ARG A 34 -8.76 9.45 0.03
N LEU A 35 -7.61 9.04 0.55
CA LEU A 35 -6.71 8.08 -0.10
C LEU A 35 -7.38 6.73 -0.35
N THR A 36 -8.14 6.20 0.63
CA THR A 36 -8.87 4.95 0.47
C THR A 36 -9.92 5.07 -0.64
N ARG A 37 -10.62 6.21 -0.74
CA ARG A 37 -11.61 6.44 -1.80
C ARG A 37 -10.97 6.56 -3.18
N GLU A 38 -9.97 7.42 -3.33
CA GLU A 38 -9.24 7.64 -4.59
C GLU A 38 -8.58 6.33 -5.09
N GLY A 39 -7.93 5.59 -4.18
CA GLY A 39 -7.28 4.31 -4.50
C GLY A 39 -8.27 3.22 -4.91
N SER A 40 -9.42 3.14 -4.24
CA SER A 40 -10.46 2.15 -4.55
C SER A 40 -11.20 2.45 -5.86
N ALA A 41 -11.38 3.73 -6.19
CA ALA A 41 -11.95 4.17 -7.46
C ALA A 41 -10.98 4.03 -8.64
N GLY A 42 -9.68 3.81 -8.37
CA GLY A 42 -8.64 3.76 -9.40
C GLY A 42 -8.29 5.15 -9.96
N GLU A 43 -8.71 6.23 -9.30
CA GLU A 43 -8.37 7.61 -9.66
C GLU A 43 -6.88 7.92 -9.42
N ARG A 44 -6.23 7.09 -8.60
CA ARG A 44 -4.82 7.21 -8.23
C ARG A 44 -4.09 5.88 -8.38
N SER A 45 -2.79 5.93 -8.70
CA SER A 45 -1.96 4.73 -8.76
C SER A 45 -1.82 4.10 -7.37
N LEU A 46 -1.78 2.77 -7.33
CA LEU A 46 -1.66 2.04 -6.07
C LEU A 46 -0.34 2.34 -5.35
N ASP A 47 0.75 2.53 -6.08
CA ASP A 47 2.05 2.88 -5.51
C ASP A 47 2.00 4.24 -4.78
N SER A 48 1.39 5.27 -5.40
CA SER A 48 1.22 6.57 -4.75
C SER A 48 0.36 6.47 -3.49
N VAL A 49 -0.74 5.72 -3.54
CA VAL A 49 -1.61 5.52 -2.37
C VAL A 49 -0.85 4.85 -1.23
N ILE A 50 -0.06 3.81 -1.53
CA ILE A 50 0.76 3.10 -0.53
C ILE A 50 1.82 4.03 0.08
N GLU A 51 2.52 4.80 -0.73
CA GLU A 51 3.55 5.76 -0.29
C GLU A 51 2.97 6.84 0.62
N GLU A 52 1.82 7.41 0.27
CA GLU A 52 1.18 8.43 1.11
C GLU A 52 0.64 7.84 2.40
N LEU A 53 0.02 6.66 2.37
CA LEU A 53 -0.40 5.99 3.59
C LEU A 53 0.81 5.70 4.51
N ALA A 54 1.97 5.36 3.94
CA ALA A 54 3.22 5.20 4.69
C ALA A 54 3.67 6.53 5.32
N SER A 55 3.58 7.63 4.56
CA SER A 55 3.87 8.97 5.09
C SER A 55 2.89 9.42 6.19
N LEU A 56 1.64 8.96 6.19
CA LEU A 56 0.71 9.26 7.29
C LEU A 56 1.09 8.52 8.56
N VAL A 57 1.55 7.27 8.43
CA VAL A 57 1.99 6.47 9.58
C VAL A 57 3.16 7.11 10.30
N THR A 58 4.11 7.72 9.59
CA THR A 58 5.30 8.32 10.20
C THR A 58 5.01 9.57 11.05
N ARG A 59 3.82 10.17 10.91
CA ARG A 59 3.38 11.34 11.69
C ARG A 59 2.81 10.97 13.07
N LEU A 60 2.26 9.76 13.20
CA LEU A 60 1.58 9.32 14.43
C LEU A 60 2.48 9.13 15.66
N PRO A 61 3.76 8.70 15.57
CA PRO A 61 4.64 8.57 16.73
C PRO A 61 4.81 9.89 17.50
N THR A 62 4.97 11.01 16.81
CA THR A 62 5.12 12.32 17.45
C THR A 62 3.87 12.74 18.20
N ALA A 63 2.68 12.49 17.61
CA ALA A 63 1.40 12.72 18.27
C ALA A 63 1.24 11.84 19.52
N TYR A 64 1.59 10.55 19.41
CA TYR A 64 1.55 9.62 20.53
C TYR A 64 2.46 10.06 21.69
N THR A 65 3.72 10.38 21.38
CA THR A 65 4.70 10.85 22.39
C THR A 65 4.23 12.13 23.06
N THR A 66 3.68 13.08 22.30
CA THR A 66 3.16 14.34 22.86
C THR A 66 2.02 14.08 23.86
N LEU A 67 1.10 13.16 23.55
CA LEU A 67 0.02 12.79 24.46
C LEU A 67 0.55 12.06 25.71
N GLN A 68 1.53 11.18 25.55
CA GLN A 68 2.17 10.46 26.65
C GLN A 68 2.87 11.42 27.62
N GLU A 69 3.64 12.37 27.10
CA GLU A 69 4.28 13.44 27.90
C GLU A 69 3.24 14.24 28.69
N CYS A 70 2.06 14.52 28.11
CA CYS A 70 0.99 15.23 28.79
C CYS A 70 0.39 14.43 29.95
N LEU A 71 0.27 13.10 29.83
CA LEU A 71 -0.22 12.23 30.91
C LEU A 71 0.78 12.07 32.06
N GLU A 72 2.07 12.20 31.80
CA GLU A 72 3.13 12.04 32.80
C GLU A 72 3.28 13.27 33.71
N ARG A 73 2.67 14.41 33.33
CA ARG A 73 2.63 15.61 34.17
C ARG A 73 1.76 15.36 35.42
N ARG A 74 2.18 15.92 36.56
CA ARG A 74 1.46 15.78 37.83
C ARG A 74 0.31 16.77 38.01
N ASP A 75 0.34 17.88 37.28
CA ASP A 75 -0.56 19.03 37.45
C ASP A 75 -1.60 19.11 36.33
N VAL A 76 -2.31 18.02 36.06
CA VAL A 76 -3.25 17.89 34.93
C VAL A 76 -4.67 17.87 35.46
N THR A 77 -5.57 18.64 34.85
CA THR A 77 -7.00 18.61 35.20
C THR A 77 -7.64 17.30 34.73
N TYR A 78 -8.71 16.88 35.40
CA TYR A 78 -9.46 15.68 35.01
C TYR A 78 -9.93 15.73 33.55
N GLU A 79 -10.45 16.88 33.11
CA GLU A 79 -10.91 17.09 31.73
C GLU A 79 -9.78 16.89 30.71
N LEU A 80 -8.59 17.41 31.00
CA LEU A 80 -7.42 17.26 30.14
C LEU A 80 -6.95 15.80 30.12
N VAL A 81 -6.95 15.09 31.25
CA VAL A 81 -6.65 13.65 31.30
C VAL A 81 -7.64 12.83 30.47
N THR A 82 -8.95 13.13 30.56
CA THR A 82 -9.97 12.46 29.76
C THR A 82 -9.77 12.72 28.26
N SER A 83 -9.54 13.97 27.88
CA SER A 83 -9.29 14.37 26.49
C SER A 83 -8.06 13.66 25.91
N VAL A 84 -6.94 13.67 26.65
CA VAL A 84 -5.72 12.97 26.25
C VAL A 84 -5.93 11.46 26.14
N GLY A 85 -6.70 10.87 27.05
CA GLY A 85 -7.05 9.44 26.98
C GLY A 85 -7.84 9.05 25.73
N GLU A 86 -8.80 9.89 25.31
CA GLU A 86 -9.55 9.68 24.06
C GLU A 86 -8.65 9.85 22.83
N LEU A 87 -7.82 10.88 22.79
CA LEU A 87 -6.86 11.09 21.71
C LEU A 87 -5.85 9.94 21.62
N HIS A 88 -5.38 9.42 22.75
CA HIS A 88 -4.45 8.29 22.79
C HIS A 88 -5.06 7.04 22.14
N LYS A 89 -6.33 6.73 22.46
CA LYS A 89 -7.07 5.64 21.78
C LYS A 89 -7.18 5.91 20.28
N ARG A 90 -7.48 7.15 19.89
CA ARG A 90 -7.62 7.57 18.48
C ARG A 90 -6.31 7.41 17.71
N VAL A 91 -5.16 7.82 18.26
CA VAL A 91 -3.84 7.62 17.63
C VAL A 91 -3.57 6.15 17.36
N VAL A 92 -3.78 5.30 18.37
CA VAL A 92 -3.54 3.84 18.24
C VAL A 92 -4.49 3.23 17.20
N TRP A 93 -5.75 3.65 17.18
CA TRP A 93 -6.72 3.22 16.19
C TRP A 93 -6.30 3.65 14.77
N LEU A 94 -5.91 4.92 14.57
CA LEU A 94 -5.45 5.45 13.29
C LEU A 94 -4.20 4.71 12.81
N TYR A 95 -3.24 4.45 13.69
CA TYR A 95 -2.04 3.69 13.37
C TYR A 95 -2.40 2.30 12.84
N ARG A 96 -3.25 1.57 13.57
CA ARG A 96 -3.72 0.25 13.13
C ARG A 96 -4.45 0.34 11.80
N ARG A 97 -5.31 1.35 11.61
CA ARG A 97 -6.10 1.49 10.39
C ARG A 97 -5.23 1.76 9.18
N LEU A 98 -4.31 2.72 9.26
CA LEU A 98 -3.38 3.04 8.18
C LEU A 98 -2.53 1.83 7.78
N GLN A 99 -2.03 1.07 8.74
CA GLN A 99 -1.27 -0.17 8.47
C GLN A 99 -2.10 -1.20 7.71
N LEU A 100 -3.36 -1.41 8.11
CA LEU A 100 -4.25 -2.34 7.42
C LEU A 100 -4.55 -1.90 5.98
N GLU A 101 -4.74 -0.60 5.75
CA GLU A 101 -4.98 -0.05 4.42
C GLU A 101 -3.74 -0.18 3.52
N GLN A 102 -2.53 0.07 4.05
CA GLN A 102 -1.29 -0.18 3.31
C GLN A 102 -1.18 -1.65 2.87
N VAL A 103 -1.46 -2.59 3.78
CA VAL A 103 -1.45 -4.02 3.48
C VAL A 103 -2.50 -4.35 2.41
N PHE A 104 -3.71 -3.78 2.51
CA PHE A 104 -4.76 -3.98 1.53
C PHE A 104 -4.34 -3.52 0.13
N PHE A 105 -3.87 -2.28 -0.01
CA PHE A 105 -3.46 -1.74 -1.31
C PHE A 105 -2.21 -2.46 -1.86
N SER A 106 -1.29 -2.87 -0.99
CA SER A 106 -0.13 -3.68 -1.40
C SER A 106 -0.56 -5.04 -1.97
N LYS A 107 -1.54 -5.71 -1.34
CA LYS A 107 -2.13 -6.94 -1.86
C LYS A 107 -2.82 -6.71 -3.20
N LEU A 108 -3.62 -5.66 -3.32
CA LEU A 108 -4.30 -5.32 -4.57
C LEU A 108 -3.30 -5.05 -5.70
N ARG A 109 -2.19 -4.38 -5.41
CA ARG A 109 -1.11 -4.15 -6.37
C ARG A 109 -0.51 -5.47 -6.84
N LEU A 110 -0.14 -6.35 -5.91
CA LEU A 110 0.41 -7.67 -6.23
C LEU A 110 -0.57 -8.52 -7.04
N GLU A 111 -1.86 -8.47 -6.71
CA GLU A 111 -2.89 -9.17 -7.47
C GLU A 111 -2.96 -8.69 -8.93
N ARG A 112 -2.92 -7.37 -9.15
CA ARG A 112 -2.89 -6.80 -10.51
C ARG A 112 -1.64 -7.25 -11.27
N THR A 113 -0.47 -7.15 -10.64
CA THR A 113 0.79 -7.61 -11.25
C THR A 113 0.74 -9.10 -11.61
N LEU A 114 0.27 -9.96 -10.70
CA LEU A 114 0.14 -11.39 -10.95
C LEU A 114 -0.82 -11.66 -12.11
N ARG A 115 -1.98 -10.98 -12.14
CA ARG A 115 -2.96 -11.12 -13.20
C ARG A 115 -2.37 -10.77 -14.55
N ASP A 116 -1.66 -9.66 -14.65
CA ASP A 116 -1.08 -9.18 -15.90
C ASP A 116 0.03 -10.09 -16.42
N VAL A 117 0.89 -10.59 -15.52
CA VAL A 117 1.98 -11.51 -15.87
C VAL A 117 1.42 -12.87 -16.30
N LEU A 118 0.50 -13.45 -15.52
CA LEU A 118 -0.10 -14.75 -15.84
C LEU A 118 -0.88 -14.69 -17.15
N TYR A 119 -1.65 -13.62 -17.38
CA TYR A 119 -2.39 -13.46 -18.62
C TYR A 119 -1.46 -13.45 -19.84
N ARG A 120 -0.35 -12.70 -19.76
CA ARG A 120 0.66 -12.66 -20.82
C ARG A 120 1.27 -14.04 -21.06
N GLN A 121 1.69 -14.72 -19.99
CA GLN A 121 2.31 -16.04 -20.10
C GLN A 121 1.35 -17.08 -20.67
N ILE A 122 0.05 -17.02 -20.34
CA ILE A 122 -0.98 -17.89 -20.90
C ILE A 122 -1.10 -17.66 -22.41
N LEU A 123 -1.12 -16.40 -22.87
CA LEU A 123 -1.18 -16.08 -24.29
C LEU A 123 0.05 -16.59 -25.03
N GLU A 124 1.25 -16.32 -24.50
CA GLU A 124 2.51 -16.80 -25.08
C GLU A 124 2.55 -18.33 -25.20
N THR A 125 2.08 -19.03 -24.15
CA THR A 125 2.01 -20.49 -24.16
C THR A 125 1.00 -21.02 -25.18
N TYR A 126 -0.14 -20.33 -25.35
CA TYR A 126 -1.15 -20.71 -26.33
C TYR A 126 -0.66 -20.53 -27.76
N ASP A 127 0.03 -19.41 -28.04
CA ASP A 127 0.62 -19.15 -29.35
C ASP A 127 1.71 -20.19 -29.68
N GLU A 128 2.57 -20.55 -28.72
CA GLU A 128 3.55 -21.61 -28.89
C GLU A 128 2.89 -22.95 -29.20
N PHE A 129 1.87 -23.32 -28.41
CA PHE A 129 1.11 -24.55 -28.61
C PHE A 129 0.43 -24.60 -29.99
N SER A 130 -0.25 -23.52 -30.39
CA SER A 130 -0.89 -23.43 -31.71
C SER A 130 0.13 -23.56 -32.85
N SER A 131 1.32 -22.96 -32.72
CA SER A 131 2.40 -23.10 -33.70
C SER A 131 2.91 -24.55 -33.81
N LEU A 132 2.89 -25.30 -32.70
CA LEU A 132 3.28 -26.71 -32.68
C LEU A 132 2.19 -27.58 -33.33
N GLU A 133 0.91 -27.30 -33.08
CA GLU A 133 -0.19 -27.99 -33.74
C GLU A 133 -0.17 -27.75 -35.26
N GLU A 134 0.10 -26.52 -35.71
CA GLU A 134 0.25 -26.20 -37.13
C GLU A 134 1.42 -26.96 -37.76
N LYS A 135 2.58 -27.01 -37.08
CA LYS A 135 3.73 -27.81 -37.52
C LYS A 135 3.40 -29.30 -37.59
N GLU A 136 2.72 -29.84 -36.58
CA GLU A 136 2.28 -31.23 -36.55
C GLU A 136 1.32 -31.55 -37.70
N ALA A 137 0.33 -30.69 -37.93
CA ALA A 137 -0.62 -30.82 -39.02
C ALA A 137 0.08 -30.76 -40.38
N HIS A 138 1.04 -29.84 -40.56
CA HIS A 138 1.86 -29.76 -41.76
C HIS A 138 2.63 -31.05 -42.00
N LEU A 139 3.35 -31.54 -41.00
CA LEU A 139 4.13 -32.79 -41.09
C LEU A 139 3.25 -34.00 -41.40
N ARG A 140 2.05 -34.08 -40.80
CA ARG A 140 1.07 -35.15 -41.09
C ARG A 140 0.50 -35.09 -42.50
N ALA A 141 0.42 -33.89 -43.09
CA ALA A 141 -0.10 -33.71 -44.44
C ALA A 141 0.94 -34.02 -45.53
N LEU A 142 2.24 -34.07 -45.19
CA LEU A 142 3.30 -34.40 -46.15
C LEU A 142 3.31 -35.90 -46.48
N SER A 143 3.64 -36.21 -47.74
CA SER A 143 3.91 -37.58 -48.17
C SER A 143 5.33 -38.02 -47.81
N GLU A 144 5.59 -39.34 -47.78
CA GLU A 144 6.93 -39.89 -47.46
C GLU A 144 8.03 -39.35 -48.39
N THR A 145 7.75 -39.17 -49.67
CA THR A 145 8.70 -38.61 -50.64
C THR A 145 8.99 -37.13 -50.38
N ALA A 146 7.98 -36.37 -49.93
CA ALA A 146 8.15 -34.97 -49.54
C ALA A 146 8.96 -34.85 -48.23
N LEU A 147 8.66 -35.69 -47.23
CA LEU A 147 9.42 -35.76 -45.97
C LEU A 147 10.89 -36.14 -46.21
N ALA A 148 11.16 -37.13 -47.08
CA ALA A 148 12.52 -37.51 -47.45
C ALA A 148 13.29 -36.36 -48.12
N SER A 149 12.60 -35.58 -48.96
CA SER A 149 13.19 -34.40 -49.61
C SER A 149 13.48 -33.27 -48.60
N GLU A 150 12.63 -33.08 -47.60
CA GLU A 150 12.82 -32.08 -46.53
C GLU A 150 13.96 -32.46 -45.57
N LEU A 151 14.11 -33.76 -45.29
CA LEU A 151 15.18 -34.31 -44.49
C LEU A 151 16.55 -34.14 -45.16
N LEU A 152 16.64 -34.35 -46.48
CA LEU A 152 17.85 -34.09 -47.27
C LEU A 152 18.20 -32.59 -47.30
N LYS A 153 17.22 -31.70 -47.50
CA LYS A 153 17.44 -30.25 -47.45
C LYS A 153 17.98 -29.76 -46.10
N ARG A 154 17.58 -30.41 -44.99
CA ARG A 154 18.13 -30.11 -43.66
C ARG A 154 19.56 -30.61 -43.46
N GLN A 155 19.98 -31.67 -44.14
CA GLN A 155 21.39 -32.11 -44.14
C GLN A 155 22.29 -31.17 -44.93
N ASP A 156 21.81 -30.64 -46.06
CA ASP A 156 22.58 -29.73 -46.92
C ASP A 156 22.68 -28.30 -46.35
N GLY A 157 21.76 -27.89 -45.46
CA GLY A 157 21.73 -26.56 -44.82
C GLY A 157 22.42 -26.47 -43.44
N GLY A 158 23.03 -27.56 -42.95
CA GLY A 158 23.68 -27.64 -41.65
C GLY A 158 25.16 -27.22 -41.62
N GLU A 159 25.71 -26.79 -42.76
CA GLU A 159 27.05 -26.19 -42.86
C GLU A 159 26.93 -24.68 -43.14
N GLN A 160 26.67 -23.89 -42.10
CA GLN A 160 27.02 -22.46 -42.02
C GLN A 160 26.91 -21.93 -40.60
#